data_AF-A0A1V5WWZ7-F1
#
_entry.id   AF-A0A1V5WWZ7-F1
#
_cell.length_a   1.000
_cell.length_b   1.000
_cell.length_c   1.000
_cell.angle_alpha   90.00
_cell.angle_beta   90.00
_cell.angle_gamma   90.00
#
_symmetry.space_group_name_H-M   'P 1'
#
loop_
_entity.id
_entity.type
_entity.pdbx_description
1 polymer ?
#
loop_
_entity_poly.entity_id
_entity_poly.type
_entity_poly.pdbx_seq_one_letter_code
_entity_poly.pdbx_strand_id
1 'polypeptide(L)'
;MEEIKITINNRQFSCFAGQTVMEVARQNGIYVPGICYCPDLKPETSCRLCLVRIRGVDGLVTSCDTRVSDGMEVITEDDEIKRIRQSNLKLILSKHSKSCGSCRRVRDCKIIKAVKECETKNVELRDKEHHPSYSFGPAIIFDPNKCINCNNCIQVCNRQGVGYLENEKKEGFSSICPVPGKECIYCGQCLTHCPSGAFRESEALPDVEKILQDRSNHVIFQFSAPLIKSIGSEISPIWNKESIEGFSNFLLSQGAEMVFDTSFGVDMLMSRMIEEVIQGMDKGTCIFTSHCPSWVKYIQVYRPEFIPSLSKLKSPHLILSGAIKNFLVNERRLSAEKIFIVSIAPCTAKKYEIGLPSSRVEGIKSVDYSLTINELYDFLRKKKFNSKHLSQGRKNIYIKESHSYDSNEQIVMSGLSSLYSHLTGQELSGLEFKRIGGIESAIETSINIKGRVIKLAIAYGLESARKILDILEKDPLAYQCLEVMACPGGCLRGGGQLIRPEEINFNNDMFSGFYDDNQTKINSFFIQDIVNQAKNIKEIFER
;
A
#
# COMPACT_ATOMS: atom_id res chain seq x y z
N MET A 1 -1.58 -8.54 29.71
CA MET A 1 -1.51 -9.99 29.45
C MET A 1 -0.63 -10.59 30.54
N GLU A 2 -0.93 -11.80 31.00
CA GLU A 2 -0.11 -12.50 32.00
C GLU A 2 1.23 -12.89 31.39
N GLU A 3 2.33 -12.61 32.09
CA GLU A 3 3.68 -13.02 31.69
C GLU A 3 3.90 -14.47 32.13
N ILE A 4 4.33 -15.31 31.20
CA ILE A 4 4.59 -16.73 31.39
C ILE A 4 5.97 -17.10 30.85
N LYS A 5 6.51 -18.23 31.30
CA LYS A 5 7.83 -18.72 30.89
C LYS A 5 7.71 -19.98 30.06
N ILE A 6 8.41 -20.02 28.95
CA ILE A 6 8.53 -21.23 28.11
C ILE A 6 9.99 -21.54 27.84
N THR A 7 10.28 -22.78 27.46
CA THR A 7 11.61 -23.21 27.04
C THR A 7 11.58 -23.58 25.57
N ILE A 8 12.40 -22.96 24.73
CA ILE A 8 12.58 -23.34 23.31
C ILE A 8 14.04 -23.75 23.12
N ASN A 9 14.28 -24.99 22.65
CA ASN A 9 15.62 -25.55 22.43
C ASN A 9 16.55 -25.39 23.66
N ASN A 10 16.04 -25.77 24.84
CA ASN A 10 16.73 -25.68 26.13
C ASN A 10 17.08 -24.25 26.60
N ARG A 11 16.50 -23.21 25.98
CA ARG A 11 16.63 -21.81 26.41
C ARG A 11 15.29 -21.29 26.91
N GLN A 12 15.27 -20.69 28.08
CA GLN A 12 14.05 -20.13 28.67
C GLN A 12 13.79 -18.70 28.15
N PHE A 13 12.54 -18.40 27.84
CA PHE A 13 12.08 -17.10 27.36
C PHE A 13 10.84 -16.65 28.14
N SER A 14 10.78 -15.36 28.46
CA SER A 14 9.56 -14.70 28.91
C SER A 14 8.67 -14.36 27.71
N CYS A 15 7.37 -14.58 27.84
CA CYS A 15 6.38 -14.22 26.84
C CYS A 15 5.02 -13.94 27.48
N PHE A 16 4.06 -13.48 26.69
CA PHE A 16 2.72 -13.20 27.15
C PHE A 16 1.75 -14.32 26.78
N ALA A 17 0.87 -14.67 27.71
CA ALA A 17 -0.24 -15.56 27.45
C ALA A 17 -1.06 -15.07 26.24
N GLY A 18 -1.38 -15.98 25.32
CA GLY A 18 -2.08 -15.67 24.06
C GLY A 18 -1.18 -15.56 22.84
N GLN A 19 0.14 -15.44 22.99
CA GLN A 19 1.07 -15.55 21.86
C GLN A 19 1.11 -16.99 21.32
N THR A 20 1.51 -17.14 20.06
CA THR A 20 1.83 -18.44 19.45
C THR A 20 3.29 -18.81 19.66
N VAL A 21 3.61 -20.09 19.59
CA VAL A 21 5.00 -20.57 19.64
C VAL A 21 5.85 -19.91 18.55
N MET A 22 5.31 -19.70 17.34
CA MET A 22 6.03 -19.04 16.24
C MET A 22 6.32 -17.57 16.54
N GLU A 23 5.38 -16.83 17.13
CA GLU A 23 5.59 -15.43 17.51
C GLU A 23 6.71 -15.31 18.55
N VAL A 24 6.68 -16.14 19.60
CA VAL A 24 7.71 -16.12 20.64
C VAL A 24 9.08 -16.55 20.09
N ALA A 25 9.13 -17.58 19.25
CA ALA A 25 10.37 -18.00 18.59
C ALA A 25 10.98 -16.85 17.77
N ARG A 26 10.19 -16.18 16.94
CA ARG A 26 10.66 -15.09 16.07
C ARG A 26 11.12 -13.87 16.84
N GLN A 27 10.40 -13.48 17.90
CA GLN A 27 10.78 -12.37 18.78
C GLN A 27 12.15 -12.60 19.45
N ASN A 28 12.54 -13.86 19.63
CA ASN A 28 13.80 -14.26 20.26
C ASN A 28 14.86 -14.72 19.25
N GLY A 29 14.70 -14.37 17.96
CA GLY A 29 15.68 -14.69 16.92
C GLY A 29 15.76 -16.17 16.52
N ILE A 30 14.77 -16.97 16.91
CA ILE A 30 14.67 -18.39 16.53
C ILE A 30 13.83 -18.50 15.26
N TYR A 31 14.47 -18.92 14.18
CA TYR A 31 13.79 -19.10 12.90
C TYR A 31 13.04 -20.44 12.87
N VAL A 32 11.73 -20.37 12.64
CA VAL A 32 10.89 -21.53 12.34
C VAL A 32 10.30 -21.36 10.94
N PRO A 33 10.54 -22.29 9.99
CA PRO A 33 10.02 -22.17 8.63
C PRO A 33 8.50 -22.02 8.58
N GLY A 34 7.98 -21.09 7.79
CA GLY A 34 6.54 -20.89 7.63
C GLY A 34 6.22 -20.06 6.39
N ILE A 35 5.95 -20.72 5.25
CA ILE A 35 5.72 -20.02 3.99
C ILE A 35 4.29 -19.43 3.93
N CYS A 36 3.29 -20.18 4.40
CA CYS A 36 1.90 -19.70 4.45
C CYS A 36 1.63 -18.75 5.62
N TYR A 37 2.53 -18.68 6.60
CA TYR A 37 2.37 -17.76 7.73
C TYR A 37 2.35 -16.31 7.24
N CYS A 38 1.46 -15.53 7.82
CA CYS A 38 1.34 -14.10 7.59
C CYS A 38 0.80 -13.46 8.88
N PRO A 39 1.56 -12.55 9.52
CA PRO A 39 1.17 -11.94 10.79
C PRO A 39 -0.19 -11.20 10.76
N ASP A 40 -0.58 -10.70 9.58
CA ASP A 40 -1.83 -9.95 9.41
C ASP A 40 -3.08 -10.85 9.27
N LEU A 41 -2.90 -12.16 9.24
CA LEU A 41 -3.91 -13.14 8.84
C LEU A 41 -4.00 -14.26 9.87
N LYS A 42 -5.17 -14.91 9.94
CA LYS A 42 -5.33 -16.10 10.76
C LYS A 42 -4.48 -17.24 10.16
N PRO A 43 -3.77 -18.02 10.99
CA PRO A 43 -2.95 -19.11 10.50
C PRO A 43 -3.75 -20.16 9.73
N GLU A 44 -3.36 -20.43 8.49
CA GLU A 44 -4.00 -21.47 7.64
C GLU A 44 -3.42 -22.87 7.89
N THR A 45 -2.23 -22.99 8.47
CA THR A 45 -1.48 -24.24 8.73
C THR A 45 -1.18 -25.12 7.50
N SER A 46 -1.56 -24.68 6.30
CA SER A 46 -1.50 -25.46 5.05
C SER A 46 -0.11 -25.94 4.62
N CYS A 47 0.94 -25.13 4.86
CA CYS A 47 2.29 -25.52 4.43
C CYS A 47 2.96 -26.55 5.37
N ARG A 48 2.53 -26.64 6.63
CA ARG A 48 3.09 -27.50 7.69
C ARG A 48 4.64 -27.50 7.74
N LEU A 49 5.27 -26.36 7.45
CA LEU A 49 6.72 -26.20 7.62
C LEU A 49 7.07 -25.74 9.05
N CYS A 50 6.11 -25.17 9.75
CA CYS A 50 6.26 -24.66 11.11
C CYS A 50 6.14 -25.73 12.20
N LEU A 51 6.38 -26.99 11.85
CA LEU A 51 6.24 -28.10 12.78
C LEU A 51 7.26 -27.99 13.90
N VAL A 52 6.81 -28.20 15.13
CA VAL A 52 7.60 -28.24 16.36
C VAL A 52 7.11 -29.39 17.22
N ARG A 53 7.95 -29.84 18.15
CA ARG A 53 7.58 -30.81 19.17
C ARG A 53 7.40 -30.11 20.51
N ILE A 54 6.37 -30.50 21.25
CA ILE A 54 6.14 -30.03 22.62
C ILE A 54 6.27 -31.24 23.55
N ARG A 55 7.07 -31.11 24.61
CA ARG A 55 7.24 -32.21 25.58
C ARG A 55 5.90 -32.53 26.25
N GLY A 56 5.55 -33.82 26.30
CA GLY A 56 4.28 -34.28 26.86
C GLY A 56 3.08 -34.19 25.89
N VAL A 57 3.29 -33.73 24.65
CA VAL A 57 2.28 -33.76 23.58
C VAL A 57 2.68 -34.79 22.54
N ASP A 58 1.75 -35.67 22.18
CA ASP A 58 1.97 -36.69 21.17
C ASP A 58 2.02 -36.09 19.76
N GLY A 59 3.02 -36.49 18.97
CA GLY A 59 3.23 -36.06 17.60
C GLY A 59 3.83 -34.66 17.45
N LEU A 60 3.75 -34.12 16.23
CA LEU A 60 4.23 -32.78 15.89
C LEU A 60 3.06 -31.81 15.70
N VAL A 61 3.20 -30.62 16.25
CA VAL A 61 2.21 -29.54 16.16
C VAL A 61 2.74 -28.38 15.33
N THR A 62 1.84 -27.54 14.82
CA THR A 62 2.21 -26.33 14.08
C THR A 62 2.45 -25.17 15.05
N SER A 63 3.61 -24.53 14.96
CA SER A 63 3.93 -23.41 15.88
C SER A 63 3.16 -22.12 15.58
N CYS A 64 2.60 -21.98 14.37
CA CYS A 64 1.94 -20.75 13.96
C CYS A 64 0.53 -20.56 14.52
N ASP A 65 -0.11 -21.60 15.05
CA ASP A 65 -1.44 -21.57 15.67
C ASP A 65 -1.45 -22.13 17.11
N THR A 66 -0.40 -22.87 17.51
CA THR A 66 -0.26 -23.36 18.89
C THR A 66 0.05 -22.21 19.84
N ARG A 67 -0.82 -22.00 20.84
CA ARG A 67 -0.65 -20.98 21.89
C ARG A 67 0.33 -21.45 22.96
N VAL A 68 1.12 -20.51 23.47
CA VAL A 68 2.06 -20.78 24.57
C VAL A 68 1.31 -20.96 25.90
N SER A 69 1.82 -21.83 26.76
CA SER A 69 1.36 -22.06 28.13
C SER A 69 2.56 -22.08 29.07
N ASP A 70 2.36 -21.70 30.33
CA ASP A 70 3.46 -21.63 31.30
C ASP A 70 4.13 -23.01 31.47
N GLY A 71 5.46 -23.01 31.53
CA GLY A 71 6.27 -24.22 31.60
C GLY A 71 6.37 -25.02 30.29
N MET A 72 5.78 -24.56 29.18
CA MET A 72 5.84 -25.26 27.89
C MET A 72 7.29 -25.45 27.42
N GLU A 73 7.65 -26.69 27.05
CA GLU A 73 8.95 -27.02 26.47
C GLU A 73 8.82 -27.40 25.00
N VAL A 74 9.48 -26.63 24.13
CA VAL A 74 9.40 -26.73 22.67
C VAL A 74 10.76 -27.10 22.08
N ILE A 75 10.75 -28.06 21.15
CA ILE A 75 11.88 -28.42 20.30
C ILE A 75 11.53 -28.03 18.86
N THR A 76 12.33 -27.17 18.24
CA THR A 76 12.07 -26.67 16.88
C THR A 76 12.74 -27.48 15.78
N GLU A 77 13.69 -28.35 16.15
CA GLU A 77 14.51 -29.15 15.25
C GLU A 77 14.79 -30.53 15.86
N ASP A 78 14.46 -31.56 15.09
CA ASP A 78 14.88 -32.95 15.29
C ASP A 78 14.84 -33.68 13.93
N ASP A 79 15.33 -34.92 13.88
CA ASP A 79 15.39 -35.71 12.64
C ASP A 79 14.02 -36.02 12.03
N GLU A 80 12.97 -36.08 12.84
CA GLU A 80 11.59 -36.30 12.37
C GLU A 80 11.03 -35.03 11.74
N ILE A 81 11.15 -33.88 12.44
CA ILE A 81 10.76 -32.55 11.97
C ILE A 81 11.46 -32.25 10.64
N LYS A 82 12.77 -32.50 10.55
CA LYS A 82 13.55 -32.27 9.33
C LYS A 82 13.03 -33.09 8.16
N ARG A 83 12.82 -34.40 8.34
CA ARG A 83 12.28 -35.30 7.30
C ARG A 83 10.89 -34.86 6.82
N ILE A 84 9.99 -34.50 7.75
CA ILE A 84 8.63 -34.09 7.39
C ILE A 84 8.63 -32.73 6.67
N ARG A 85 9.41 -31.75 7.15
CA ARG A 85 9.57 -30.45 6.46
C ARG A 85 10.08 -30.64 5.03
N GLN A 86 11.07 -31.50 4.81
CA GLN A 86 11.58 -31.83 3.48
C GLN A 86 10.51 -32.43 2.58
N SER A 87 9.71 -33.39 3.08
CA SER A 87 8.60 -33.99 2.33
C SER A 87 7.53 -32.97 1.96
N ASN A 88 7.09 -32.14 2.92
CA ASN A 88 6.11 -31.07 2.67
C ASN A 88 6.63 -30.06 1.64
N LEU A 89 7.90 -29.67 1.75
CA LEU A 89 8.50 -28.74 0.81
C LEU A 89 8.61 -29.33 -0.60
N LYS A 90 8.95 -30.61 -0.74
CA LYS A 90 8.92 -31.32 -2.04
C LYS A 90 7.53 -31.29 -2.66
N LEU A 91 6.47 -31.52 -1.87
CA LEU A 91 5.09 -31.43 -2.35
C LEU A 91 4.72 -30.01 -2.81
N ILE A 92 5.11 -28.98 -2.05
CA ILE A 92 4.88 -27.57 -2.45
C ILE A 92 5.60 -27.27 -3.77
N LEU A 93 6.89 -27.65 -3.88
CA LEU A 93 7.70 -27.42 -5.07
C LEU A 93 7.22 -28.21 -6.28
N SER A 94 6.55 -29.36 -6.08
CA SER A 94 5.92 -30.13 -7.17
C SER A 94 4.92 -29.30 -7.98
N LYS A 95 4.29 -28.29 -7.36
CA LYS A 95 3.31 -27.40 -8.01
C LYS A 95 3.84 -25.99 -8.36
N HIS A 96 5.00 -25.59 -7.83
CA HIS A 96 5.60 -24.27 -8.08
C HIS A 96 6.65 -24.27 -9.20
N SER A 97 6.49 -23.44 -10.23
CA SER A 97 7.47 -23.28 -11.31
C SER A 97 8.74 -22.57 -10.82
N LYS A 98 9.92 -23.10 -11.18
CA LYS A 98 11.22 -22.56 -10.76
C LYS A 98 11.74 -21.44 -11.68
N SER A 99 10.86 -20.56 -12.15
CA SER A 99 11.22 -19.41 -13.01
C SER A 99 11.76 -18.22 -12.20
N CYS A 100 12.73 -18.47 -11.31
CA CYS A 100 13.21 -17.48 -10.35
C CYS A 100 13.93 -16.30 -11.01
N GLY A 101 14.56 -16.48 -12.17
CA GLY A 101 15.34 -15.44 -12.86
C GLY A 101 14.52 -14.20 -13.26
N SER A 102 13.23 -14.38 -13.57
CA SER A 102 12.29 -13.28 -13.89
C SER A 102 11.29 -13.01 -12.76
N CYS A 103 11.40 -13.71 -11.63
CA CYS A 103 10.45 -13.58 -10.54
C CYS A 103 10.83 -12.40 -9.62
N ARG A 104 9.97 -11.38 -9.56
CA ARG A 104 10.17 -10.21 -8.67
C ARG A 104 10.33 -10.59 -7.19
N ARG A 105 9.70 -11.70 -6.78
CA ARG A 105 9.78 -12.23 -5.40
C ARG A 105 11.09 -12.89 -5.06
N VAL A 106 11.99 -13.14 -6.01
CA VAL A 106 13.25 -13.86 -5.75
C VAL A 106 14.06 -13.25 -4.60
N ARG A 107 13.93 -11.93 -4.38
CA ARG A 107 14.64 -11.15 -3.36
C ARG A 107 14.26 -11.53 -1.94
N ASP A 108 12.97 -11.71 -1.69
CA ASP A 108 12.35 -11.94 -0.38
C ASP A 108 11.57 -13.27 -0.32
N CYS A 109 11.80 -14.17 -1.29
CA CYS A 109 11.01 -15.37 -1.46
C CYS A 109 11.14 -16.31 -0.25
N LYS A 110 10.04 -16.48 0.49
CA LYS A 110 9.96 -17.42 1.61
C LYS A 110 10.23 -18.86 1.20
N ILE A 111 9.91 -19.23 -0.04
CA ILE A 111 10.19 -20.57 -0.57
C ILE A 111 11.71 -20.79 -0.68
N ILE A 112 12.46 -19.80 -1.17
CA ILE A 112 13.93 -19.90 -1.28
C ILE A 112 14.56 -20.02 0.12
N LYS A 113 14.12 -19.20 1.08
CA LYS A 113 14.57 -19.29 2.48
C LYS A 113 14.28 -20.67 3.07
N ALA A 114 13.08 -21.21 2.84
CA ALA A 114 12.69 -22.54 3.31
C ALA A 114 13.49 -23.69 2.64
N VAL A 115 13.81 -23.59 1.34
CA VAL A 115 14.65 -24.58 0.63
C VAL A 115 16.05 -24.63 1.22
N LYS A 116 16.63 -23.47 1.52
CA LYS A 116 17.94 -23.38 2.18
C LYS A 116 17.89 -24.01 3.57
N GLU A 117 16.88 -23.65 4.37
CA GLU A 117 16.76 -24.12 5.75
C GLU A 117 16.48 -25.61 5.87
N CYS A 118 15.61 -26.15 5.01
CA CYS A 118 15.24 -27.57 5.05
C CYS A 118 16.28 -28.47 4.37
N GLU A 119 17.42 -27.92 3.93
CA GLU A 119 18.50 -28.62 3.21
C GLU A 119 18.00 -29.50 2.05
N THR A 120 16.95 -29.06 1.35
CA THR A 120 16.32 -29.88 0.32
C THR A 120 17.08 -29.72 -1.00
N LYS A 121 18.08 -30.58 -1.22
CA LYS A 121 18.84 -30.65 -2.48
C LYS A 121 18.01 -31.33 -3.58
N ASN A 122 18.15 -30.85 -4.82
CA ASN A 122 17.73 -31.51 -6.06
C ASN A 122 16.32 -32.13 -6.03
N VAL A 123 15.29 -31.32 -5.82
CA VAL A 123 13.92 -31.75 -6.17
C VAL A 123 13.80 -31.72 -7.69
N GLU A 124 13.94 -32.89 -8.32
CA GLU A 124 13.52 -33.11 -9.70
C GLU A 124 12.04 -32.78 -9.81
N LEU A 125 11.73 -31.77 -10.61
CA LEU A 125 10.36 -31.40 -10.91
C LEU A 125 10.08 -31.98 -12.28
N ARG A 126 9.09 -32.89 -12.34
CA ARG A 126 8.55 -33.38 -13.62
C ARG A 126 8.09 -32.20 -14.48
N ASP A 127 8.16 -32.37 -15.79
CA ASP A 127 7.57 -31.43 -16.74
C ASP A 127 6.11 -31.17 -16.35
N LYS A 128 5.79 -29.89 -16.12
CA LYS A 128 4.49 -29.46 -15.60
C LYS A 128 3.59 -29.09 -16.75
N GLU A 129 2.31 -29.43 -16.62
CA GLU A 129 1.27 -28.71 -17.37
C GLU A 129 1.39 -27.22 -17.05
N HIS A 130 1.58 -26.41 -18.09
CA HIS A 130 1.64 -24.97 -17.97
C HIS A 130 0.23 -24.40 -18.04
N HIS A 131 -0.20 -23.75 -16.96
CA HIS A 131 -1.50 -23.09 -16.92
C HIS A 131 -1.38 -21.61 -17.35
N PRO A 132 -2.35 -21.06 -18.09
CA PRO A 132 -2.31 -19.65 -18.48
C PRO A 132 -2.39 -18.73 -17.25
N SER A 133 -1.74 -17.58 -17.33
CA SER A 133 -1.91 -16.50 -16.36
C SER A 133 -3.23 -15.76 -16.60
N TYR A 134 -3.83 -15.24 -15.54
CA TYR A 134 -5.10 -14.51 -15.57
C TYR A 134 -4.89 -13.04 -15.26
N SER A 135 -5.56 -12.16 -16.00
CA SER A 135 -5.57 -10.72 -15.71
C SER A 135 -6.82 -10.34 -14.94
N PHE A 136 -6.65 -9.73 -13.76
CA PHE A 136 -7.72 -9.12 -12.99
C PHE A 136 -7.76 -7.64 -13.32
N GLY A 137 -8.57 -7.31 -14.33
CA GLY A 137 -8.63 -5.97 -14.92
C GLY A 137 -7.27 -5.49 -15.40
N PRO A 138 -7.01 -4.17 -15.38
CA PRO A 138 -5.77 -3.59 -15.89
C PRO A 138 -4.63 -3.54 -14.85
N ALA A 139 -4.84 -4.07 -13.64
CA ALA A 139 -3.96 -3.77 -12.50
C ALA A 139 -3.20 -4.97 -11.93
N ILE A 140 -3.76 -6.18 -12.00
CA ILE A 140 -3.24 -7.36 -11.28
C ILE A 140 -3.20 -8.56 -12.23
N ILE A 141 -2.11 -9.33 -12.18
CA ILE A 141 -1.93 -10.59 -12.90
C ILE A 141 -1.75 -11.72 -11.88
N PHE A 142 -2.43 -12.84 -12.11
CA PHE A 142 -2.29 -14.08 -11.35
C PHE A 142 -1.68 -15.19 -12.21
N ASP A 143 -0.56 -15.74 -11.78
CA ASP A 143 0.13 -16.89 -12.37
C ASP A 143 -0.09 -18.14 -11.50
N PRO A 144 -1.00 -19.05 -11.90
CA PRO A 144 -1.28 -20.27 -11.14
C PRO A 144 -0.05 -21.18 -11.00
N ASN A 145 0.90 -21.13 -11.94
CA ASN A 145 2.11 -21.97 -11.90
C ASN A 145 3.06 -21.57 -10.77
N LYS A 146 2.85 -20.42 -10.12
CA LYS A 146 3.61 -19.98 -8.94
C LYS A 146 2.80 -20.14 -7.65
N CYS A 147 1.52 -20.49 -7.72
CA CYS A 147 0.67 -20.64 -6.54
C CYS A 147 1.09 -21.85 -5.69
N ILE A 148 0.99 -21.71 -4.37
CA ILE A 148 1.22 -22.79 -3.40
C ILE A 148 -0.04 -23.14 -2.60
N ASN A 149 -1.20 -22.61 -3.00
CA ASN A 149 -2.51 -22.82 -2.37
C ASN A 149 -2.51 -22.54 -0.85
N CYS A 150 -1.83 -21.46 -0.44
CA CYS A 150 -1.78 -21.03 0.96
C CYS A 150 -3.01 -20.25 1.43
N ASN A 151 -3.94 -19.91 0.53
CA ASN A 151 -5.17 -19.15 0.79
C ASN A 151 -5.02 -17.72 1.38
N ASN A 152 -3.81 -17.22 1.62
CA ASN A 152 -3.59 -15.84 2.10
C ASN A 152 -4.30 -14.78 1.25
N CYS A 153 -4.31 -14.95 -0.08
CA CYS A 153 -4.99 -14.05 -1.00
C CYS A 153 -6.52 -14.06 -0.83
N ILE A 154 -7.12 -15.22 -0.56
CA ILE A 154 -8.56 -15.38 -0.28
C ILE A 154 -8.88 -14.69 1.06
N GLN A 155 -8.12 -15.02 2.11
CA GLN A 155 -8.38 -14.53 3.45
C GLN A 155 -8.28 -13.00 3.53
N VAL A 156 -7.23 -12.41 2.93
CA VAL A 156 -7.10 -10.94 2.90
C VAL A 156 -8.17 -10.27 2.04
N CYS A 157 -8.60 -10.89 0.92
CA CYS A 157 -9.67 -10.36 0.08
C CYS A 157 -11.03 -10.38 0.79
N ASN A 158 -11.29 -11.41 1.60
CA ASN A 158 -12.46 -11.50 2.47
C ASN A 158 -12.40 -10.44 3.60
N ARG A 159 -11.23 -10.24 4.22
CA ARG A 159 -11.04 -9.21 5.24
C ARG A 159 -11.31 -7.79 4.71
N GLN A 160 -10.99 -7.54 3.45
CA GLN A 160 -11.32 -6.30 2.74
C GLN A 160 -12.83 -6.11 2.47
N GLY A 161 -13.68 -7.10 2.78
CA GLY A 161 -15.13 -7.04 2.51
C GLY A 161 -15.51 -7.28 1.05
N VAL A 162 -14.58 -7.74 0.22
CA VAL A 162 -14.79 -7.98 -1.22
C VAL A 162 -15.06 -9.46 -1.45
N GLY A 163 -14.14 -10.32 -1.03
CA GLY A 163 -14.21 -11.76 -1.23
C GLY A 163 -14.33 -12.18 -2.68
N TYR A 164 -13.57 -11.52 -3.56
CA TYR A 164 -13.51 -11.78 -5.00
C TYR A 164 -12.81 -13.10 -5.35
N LEU A 165 -11.99 -13.65 -4.46
CA LEU A 165 -11.18 -14.84 -4.72
C LEU A 165 -11.72 -16.04 -3.94
N GLU A 166 -11.79 -17.19 -4.60
CA GLU A 166 -12.09 -18.48 -3.98
C GLU A 166 -11.16 -19.60 -4.50
N ASN A 167 -11.30 -20.79 -3.93
CA ASN A 167 -10.56 -21.97 -4.35
C ASN A 167 -11.45 -22.85 -5.22
N GLU A 168 -11.10 -22.99 -6.49
CA GLU A 168 -11.73 -23.93 -7.41
C GLU A 168 -10.99 -25.27 -7.35
N LYS A 169 -11.74 -26.34 -7.06
CA LYS A 169 -11.24 -27.71 -7.14
C LYS A 169 -11.65 -28.29 -8.49
N LYS A 170 -10.69 -28.43 -9.40
CA LYS A 170 -10.81 -29.30 -10.58
C LYS A 170 -10.16 -30.64 -10.28
N GLU A 171 -10.55 -31.69 -10.99
CA GLU A 171 -9.97 -33.03 -10.81
C GLU A 171 -8.44 -32.96 -10.85
N GLY A 172 -7.78 -33.28 -9.73
CA GLY A 172 -6.32 -33.23 -9.60
C GLY A 172 -5.67 -31.84 -9.41
N PHE A 173 -6.37 -30.74 -9.66
CA PHE A 173 -5.82 -29.37 -9.60
C PHE A 173 -6.72 -28.39 -8.83
N SER A 174 -6.15 -27.76 -7.80
CA SER A 174 -6.80 -26.68 -7.05
C SER A 174 -6.14 -25.36 -7.43
N SER A 175 -6.96 -24.39 -7.85
CA SER A 175 -6.52 -23.06 -8.27
C SER A 175 -7.33 -21.97 -7.59
N ILE A 176 -6.75 -20.80 -7.50
CA ILE A 176 -7.50 -19.59 -7.15
C ILE A 176 -8.26 -19.12 -8.38
N CYS A 177 -9.53 -18.78 -8.21
CA CYS A 177 -10.37 -18.20 -9.26
C CYS A 177 -11.22 -17.02 -8.72
N PRO A 178 -11.77 -16.18 -9.62
CA PRO A 178 -12.80 -15.21 -9.27
C PRO A 178 -14.12 -15.87 -8.86
N VAL A 179 -14.77 -15.32 -7.83
CA VAL A 179 -16.15 -15.68 -7.46
C VAL A 179 -17.12 -15.03 -8.46
N PRO A 180 -18.03 -15.79 -9.09
CA PRO A 180 -19.05 -15.24 -9.99
C PRO A 180 -19.88 -14.13 -9.34
N GLY A 181 -20.14 -13.06 -10.08
CA GLY A 181 -20.95 -11.91 -9.61
C GLY A 181 -20.22 -10.94 -8.67
N LYS A 182 -18.95 -11.19 -8.33
CA LYS A 182 -18.13 -10.24 -7.56
C LYS A 182 -17.12 -9.52 -8.43
N GLU A 183 -16.75 -8.32 -8.03
CA GLU A 183 -15.74 -7.53 -8.73
C GLU A 183 -14.51 -7.21 -7.87
N CYS A 184 -13.34 -7.33 -8.48
CA CYS A 184 -12.09 -6.88 -7.88
C CYS A 184 -12.04 -5.34 -7.81
N ILE A 185 -11.68 -4.82 -6.64
CA ILE A 185 -11.43 -3.38 -6.40
C ILE A 185 -9.96 -2.97 -6.64
N TYR A 186 -9.14 -3.89 -7.14
CA TYR A 186 -7.74 -3.68 -7.53
C TYR A 186 -6.79 -3.17 -6.43
N CYS A 187 -7.12 -3.35 -5.15
CA CYS A 187 -6.32 -2.84 -4.03
C CYS A 187 -4.93 -3.51 -3.89
N GLY A 188 -4.75 -4.69 -4.51
CA GLY A 188 -3.48 -5.42 -4.53
C GLY A 188 -3.06 -6.04 -3.20
N GLN A 189 -3.96 -6.15 -2.22
CA GLN A 189 -3.65 -6.84 -0.95
C GLN A 189 -3.36 -8.34 -1.14
N CYS A 190 -3.96 -8.98 -2.16
CA CYS A 190 -3.59 -10.34 -2.57
C CYS A 190 -2.14 -10.43 -3.05
N LEU A 191 -1.59 -9.35 -3.62
CA LEU A 191 -0.20 -9.26 -4.04
C LEU A 191 0.71 -9.27 -2.82
N THR A 192 0.50 -8.34 -1.88
CA THR A 192 1.37 -8.12 -0.73
C THR A 192 1.42 -9.34 0.18
N HIS A 193 0.32 -10.09 0.29
CA HIS A 193 0.20 -11.28 1.14
C HIS A 193 0.57 -12.60 0.44
N CYS A 194 0.91 -12.58 -0.86
CA CYS A 194 1.33 -13.77 -1.60
C CYS A 194 2.80 -14.12 -1.29
N PRO A 195 3.11 -15.30 -0.72
CA PRO A 195 4.48 -15.66 -0.35
C PRO A 195 5.32 -16.23 -1.51
N SER A 196 4.70 -16.50 -2.66
CA SER A 196 5.31 -17.25 -3.78
C SER A 196 5.46 -16.46 -5.08
N GLY A 197 4.89 -15.25 -5.16
CA GLY A 197 4.92 -14.46 -6.39
C GLY A 197 3.92 -14.89 -7.46
N ALA A 198 2.88 -15.64 -7.07
CA ALA A 198 1.75 -15.96 -7.94
C ALA A 198 0.94 -14.72 -8.32
N PHE A 199 0.95 -13.68 -7.49
CA PHE A 199 0.33 -12.40 -7.79
C PHE A 199 1.41 -11.37 -8.11
N ARG A 200 1.22 -10.63 -9.21
CA ARG A 200 2.04 -9.46 -9.60
C ARG A 200 1.16 -8.34 -10.16
N GLU A 201 1.66 -7.11 -10.17
CA GLU A 201 1.01 -6.00 -10.85
C GLU A 201 1.14 -6.11 -12.38
N SER A 202 0.19 -5.52 -13.10
CA SER A 202 0.31 -5.32 -14.55
C SER A 202 1.43 -4.32 -14.85
N GLU A 203 2.29 -4.63 -15.81
CA GLU A 203 3.50 -3.85 -16.06
C GLU A 203 3.24 -2.69 -17.03
N ALA A 204 3.77 -1.52 -16.69
CA ALA A 204 3.82 -0.34 -17.53
C ALA A 204 5.27 0.13 -17.78
N LEU A 205 6.25 -0.38 -17.02
CA LEU A 205 7.65 0.00 -17.16
C LEU A 205 8.21 -0.16 -18.60
N PRO A 206 7.96 -1.26 -19.33
CA PRO A 206 8.46 -1.39 -20.70
C PRO A 206 7.96 -0.29 -21.65
N ASP A 207 6.71 0.16 -21.48
CA ASP A 207 6.16 1.23 -22.32
C ASP A 207 6.67 2.61 -21.90
N VAL A 208 6.89 2.82 -20.60
CA VAL A 208 7.57 4.02 -20.09
C VAL A 208 9.00 4.11 -20.64
N GLU A 209 9.73 3.00 -20.71
CA GLU A 209 11.07 2.99 -21.29
C GLU A 209 11.07 3.35 -22.79
N LYS A 210 10.04 2.92 -23.55
CA LYS A 210 9.91 3.29 -24.97
C LYS A 210 9.69 4.78 -25.15
N ILE A 211 8.76 5.39 -24.40
CA ILE A 211 8.49 6.83 -24.54
C ILE A 211 9.68 7.69 -24.10
N LEU A 212 10.50 7.22 -23.16
CA LEU A 212 11.72 7.89 -22.70
C LEU A 212 12.85 7.88 -23.74
N GLN A 213 12.90 6.85 -24.59
CA GLN A 213 13.93 6.72 -25.63
C GLN A 213 13.67 7.65 -26.82
N ASP A 214 12.40 7.93 -27.12
CA ASP A 214 12.01 8.83 -28.20
C ASP A 214 12.10 10.30 -27.74
N ARG A 215 13.12 11.00 -28.25
CA ARG A 215 13.43 12.40 -27.94
C ARG A 215 12.38 13.40 -28.44
N SER A 216 11.44 12.98 -29.28
CA SER A 216 10.31 13.82 -29.70
C SER A 216 9.19 13.90 -28.65
N ASN A 217 9.24 13.05 -27.62
CA ASN A 217 8.26 13.02 -26.56
C ASN A 217 8.66 13.92 -25.39
N HIS A 218 7.68 14.60 -24.82
CA HIS A 218 7.78 15.35 -23.58
C HIS A 218 7.31 14.45 -22.44
N VAL A 219 8.25 13.85 -21.70
CA VAL A 219 7.96 12.90 -20.62
C VAL A 219 8.08 13.59 -19.26
N ILE A 220 6.98 13.62 -18.51
CA ILE A 220 6.91 14.24 -17.19
C ILE A 220 6.68 13.15 -16.15
N PHE A 221 7.44 13.19 -15.07
CA PHE A 221 7.21 12.33 -13.92
C PHE A 221 6.50 13.07 -12.79
N GLN A 222 5.63 12.36 -12.09
CA GLN A 222 5.15 12.78 -10.78
C GLN A 222 5.18 11.61 -9.79
N PHE A 223 5.45 11.90 -8.52
CA PHE A 223 5.40 10.91 -7.45
C PHE A 223 4.95 11.55 -6.12
N SER A 224 4.34 10.75 -5.25
CA SER A 224 3.92 11.18 -3.92
C SER A 224 5.02 10.93 -2.88
N ALA A 225 5.18 11.81 -1.89
CA ALA A 225 6.17 11.62 -0.82
C ALA A 225 6.10 10.24 -0.11
N PRO A 226 4.96 9.56 0.10
CA PRO A 226 4.92 8.22 0.73
C PRO A 226 5.54 7.08 -0.09
N LEU A 227 5.88 7.33 -1.36
CA LEU A 227 6.80 6.53 -2.17
C LEU A 227 8.11 6.26 -1.41
N ILE A 228 8.56 7.27 -0.66
CA ILE A 228 9.87 7.40 -0.04
C ILE A 228 10.05 6.40 1.11
N LYS A 229 9.09 6.25 2.02
CA LYS A 229 9.22 5.33 3.18
C LYS A 229 9.39 3.87 2.76
N SER A 230 9.04 3.53 1.52
CA SER A 230 9.00 2.13 1.07
C SER A 230 10.16 1.69 0.20
N ILE A 231 10.90 2.62 -0.42
CA ILE A 231 12.18 2.32 -1.11
C ILE A 231 13.36 3.01 -0.40
N GLY A 232 13.12 3.79 0.66
CA GLY A 232 14.10 4.66 1.32
C GLY A 232 15.48 4.02 1.45
N SER A 233 15.58 2.83 2.05
CA SER A 233 16.85 2.11 2.24
C SER A 233 17.66 1.84 0.97
N GLU A 234 16.99 1.72 -0.18
CA GLU A 234 17.61 1.42 -1.49
C GLU A 234 17.93 2.69 -2.29
N ILE A 235 17.31 3.84 -1.94
CA ILE A 235 17.62 5.13 -2.55
C ILE A 235 18.62 5.91 -1.68
N SER A 236 18.46 5.99 -0.36
CA SER A 236 19.42 6.54 0.61
C SER A 236 19.08 6.12 2.06
N PRO A 237 20.07 5.77 2.92
CA PRO A 237 19.82 5.44 4.32
C PRO A 237 19.21 6.60 5.14
N ILE A 238 19.38 7.84 4.69
CA ILE A 238 18.74 9.04 5.25
C ILE A 238 18.05 9.74 4.11
N TRP A 239 16.73 9.91 4.20
CA TRP A 239 15.96 10.57 3.16
C TRP A 239 15.56 11.99 3.56
N ASN A 240 16.16 12.96 2.89
CA ASN A 240 15.98 14.39 3.07
C ASN A 240 15.69 15.04 1.70
N LYS A 241 15.53 16.37 1.68
CA LYS A 241 15.35 17.15 0.45
C LYS A 241 16.39 16.79 -0.63
N GLU A 242 17.66 16.69 -0.26
CA GLU A 242 18.77 16.35 -1.16
C GLU A 242 18.57 14.98 -1.83
N SER A 243 18.05 13.99 -1.10
CA SER A 243 17.81 12.67 -1.65
C SER A 243 16.66 12.66 -2.68
N ILE A 244 15.60 13.46 -2.44
CA ILE A 244 14.49 13.66 -3.41
C ILE A 244 14.98 14.35 -4.67
N GLU A 245 15.79 15.39 -4.50
CA GLU A 245 16.41 16.11 -5.62
C GLU A 245 17.32 15.17 -6.42
N GLY A 246 18.11 14.33 -5.75
CA GLY A 246 18.94 13.31 -6.37
C GLY A 246 18.13 12.31 -7.20
N PHE A 247 17.04 11.78 -6.66
CA PHE A 247 16.14 10.90 -7.42
C PHE A 247 15.48 11.61 -8.61
N SER A 248 15.04 12.85 -8.42
CA SER A 248 14.44 13.66 -9.49
C SER A 248 15.46 13.93 -10.60
N ASN A 249 16.71 14.25 -10.23
CA ASN A 249 17.81 14.40 -11.17
C ASN A 249 18.11 13.13 -11.96
N PHE A 250 17.99 11.96 -11.33
CA PHE A 250 18.09 10.69 -12.05
C PHE A 250 16.99 10.53 -13.10
N LEU A 251 15.73 10.82 -12.75
CA LEU A 251 14.64 10.74 -13.74
C LEU A 251 14.90 11.67 -14.92
N LEU A 252 15.37 12.90 -14.66
CA LEU A 252 15.78 13.83 -15.71
C LEU A 252 16.96 13.28 -16.54
N SER A 253 17.90 12.57 -15.91
CA SER A 253 19.02 11.93 -16.62
C SER A 253 18.57 10.75 -17.50
N GLN A 254 17.43 10.13 -17.19
CA GLN A 254 16.85 9.05 -18.00
C GLN A 254 16.01 9.56 -19.19
N GLY A 255 15.80 10.87 -19.32
CA GLY A 255 15.04 11.48 -20.42
C GLY A 255 13.73 12.14 -20.00
N ALA A 256 13.40 12.19 -18.71
CA ALA A 256 12.30 13.03 -18.24
C ALA A 256 12.64 14.52 -18.48
N GLU A 257 11.65 15.30 -18.90
CA GLU A 257 11.78 16.74 -19.07
C GLU A 257 11.53 17.48 -17.76
N MET A 258 10.55 17.02 -16.97
CA MET A 258 10.17 17.61 -15.69
C MET A 258 9.80 16.55 -14.66
N VAL A 259 9.97 16.91 -13.38
CA VAL A 259 9.61 16.07 -12.25
C VAL A 259 8.82 16.87 -11.23
N PHE A 260 7.65 16.38 -10.85
CA PHE A 260 6.72 17.03 -9.92
C PHE A 260 6.42 16.18 -8.69
N ASP A 261 6.17 16.86 -7.58
CA ASP A 261 5.58 16.26 -6.39
C ASP A 261 4.06 16.21 -6.48
N THR A 262 3.47 15.03 -6.32
CA THR A 262 2.02 14.84 -6.34
C THR A 262 1.29 15.59 -5.21
N SER A 263 2.00 16.00 -4.15
CA SER A 263 1.44 16.86 -3.10
C SER A 263 0.92 18.21 -3.61
N PHE A 264 1.41 18.73 -4.74
CA PHE A 264 0.77 19.89 -5.38
C PHE A 264 -0.67 19.59 -5.79
N GLY A 265 -0.94 18.40 -6.30
CA GLY A 265 -2.29 17.93 -6.60
C GLY A 265 -3.16 17.75 -5.35
N VAL A 266 -2.54 17.46 -4.20
CA VAL A 266 -3.24 17.37 -2.91
C VAL A 266 -3.77 18.76 -2.53
N ASP A 267 -2.95 19.81 -2.61
CA ASP A 267 -3.40 21.17 -2.29
C ASP A 267 -4.53 21.63 -3.21
N MET A 268 -4.41 21.31 -4.51
CA MET A 268 -5.45 21.63 -5.49
C MET A 268 -6.78 20.92 -5.15
N LEU A 269 -6.72 19.63 -4.81
CA LEU A 269 -7.88 18.87 -4.32
C LEU A 269 -8.49 19.54 -3.09
N MET A 270 -7.66 19.90 -2.11
CA MET A 270 -8.12 20.43 -0.84
C MET A 270 -8.86 21.74 -0.99
N SER A 271 -8.37 22.66 -1.84
CA SER A 271 -9.04 23.94 -2.09
C SER A 271 -10.51 23.81 -2.54
N ARG A 272 -10.87 22.67 -3.14
CA ARG A 272 -12.23 22.36 -3.62
C ARG A 272 -13.00 21.42 -2.70
N MET A 273 -12.31 20.51 -2.01
CA MET A 273 -12.95 19.50 -1.17
C MET A 273 -13.79 20.11 -0.05
N ILE A 274 -13.31 21.23 0.48
CA ILE A 274 -14.00 21.98 1.53
C ILE A 274 -15.35 22.51 1.05
N GLU A 275 -15.43 22.99 -0.18
CA GLU A 275 -16.68 23.47 -0.77
C GLU A 275 -17.70 22.33 -0.82
N GLU A 276 -17.27 21.11 -1.21
CA GLU A 276 -18.13 19.94 -1.19
C GLU A 276 -18.56 19.55 0.23
N VAL A 277 -17.65 19.57 1.22
CA VAL A 277 -17.98 19.27 2.63
C VAL A 277 -19.02 20.25 3.17
N ILE A 278 -18.84 21.55 2.94
CA ILE A 278 -19.79 22.58 3.38
C ILE A 278 -21.15 22.38 2.70
N GLN A 279 -21.17 22.12 1.39
CA GLN A 279 -22.43 21.84 0.68
C GLN A 279 -23.10 20.55 1.16
N GLY A 280 -22.31 19.53 1.52
CA GLY A 280 -22.79 18.30 2.12
C GLY A 280 -23.44 18.55 3.48
N MET A 281 -22.79 19.35 4.33
CA MET A 281 -23.34 19.80 5.62
C MET A 281 -24.70 20.47 5.46
N ASP A 282 -24.81 21.44 4.55
CA ASP A 282 -26.05 22.19 4.31
C ASP A 282 -27.19 21.26 3.80
N LYS A 283 -26.84 20.11 3.22
CA LYS A 283 -27.76 19.07 2.74
C LYS A 283 -27.93 17.89 3.71
N GLY A 284 -27.29 17.93 4.88
CA GLY A 284 -27.29 16.84 5.85
C GLY A 284 -26.65 15.54 5.35
N THR A 285 -25.62 15.64 4.51
CA THR A 285 -24.92 14.50 3.90
C THR A 285 -23.43 14.52 4.27
N CYS A 286 -22.92 13.40 4.79
CA CYS A 286 -21.48 13.19 4.97
C CYS A 286 -20.79 13.04 3.60
N ILE A 287 -19.70 13.78 3.39
CA ILE A 287 -18.90 13.70 2.15
C ILE A 287 -17.73 12.73 2.32
N PHE A 288 -17.58 11.81 1.38
CA PHE A 288 -16.56 10.78 1.37
C PHE A 288 -15.44 11.19 0.41
N THR A 289 -14.19 11.00 0.82
CA THR A 289 -13.07 11.24 -0.09
C THR A 289 -13.09 10.27 -1.28
N SER A 290 -12.60 10.73 -2.43
CA SER A 290 -12.55 9.96 -3.69
C SER A 290 -11.13 9.67 -4.18
N HIS A 291 -10.09 10.07 -3.42
CA HIS A 291 -8.70 9.96 -3.87
C HIS A 291 -8.16 8.52 -3.90
N CYS A 292 -8.77 7.60 -3.15
CA CYS A 292 -8.45 6.18 -3.13
C CYS A 292 -9.32 5.41 -4.15
N PRO A 293 -8.76 4.88 -5.26
CA PRO A 293 -9.57 4.28 -6.33
C PRO A 293 -10.26 2.99 -5.91
N SER A 294 -9.62 2.21 -5.04
CA SER A 294 -10.22 0.99 -4.49
C SER A 294 -11.41 1.29 -3.59
N TRP A 295 -11.40 2.41 -2.87
CA TRP A 295 -12.54 2.87 -2.08
C TRP A 295 -13.70 3.33 -2.97
N VAL A 296 -13.41 4.16 -3.97
CA VAL A 296 -14.43 4.58 -4.96
C VAL A 296 -15.07 3.37 -5.62
N LYS A 297 -14.26 2.43 -6.12
CA LYS A 297 -14.79 1.20 -6.73
C LYS A 297 -15.55 0.33 -5.72
N TYR A 298 -15.11 0.28 -4.46
CA TYR A 298 -15.84 -0.44 -3.41
C TYR A 298 -17.25 0.13 -3.20
N ILE A 299 -17.39 1.46 -3.07
CA ILE A 299 -18.71 2.10 -2.96
C ILE A 299 -19.56 1.82 -4.20
N GLN A 300 -19.00 1.98 -5.41
CA GLN A 300 -19.74 1.75 -6.66
C GLN A 300 -20.32 0.34 -6.79
N VAL A 301 -19.59 -0.67 -6.34
CA VAL A 301 -19.98 -2.08 -6.50
C VAL A 301 -20.75 -2.62 -5.30
N TYR A 302 -20.27 -2.34 -4.10
CA TYR A 302 -20.69 -3.05 -2.88
C TYR A 302 -21.56 -2.20 -1.95
N ARG A 303 -21.55 -0.87 -2.09
CA ARG A 303 -22.32 0.07 -1.26
C ARG A 303 -22.87 1.24 -2.11
N PRO A 304 -23.59 0.96 -3.22
CA PRO A 304 -23.98 1.98 -4.20
C PRO A 304 -24.90 3.07 -3.62
N GLU A 305 -25.60 2.79 -2.53
CA GLU A 305 -26.39 3.75 -1.77
C GLU A 305 -25.58 4.97 -1.29
N PHE A 306 -24.26 4.81 -1.13
CA PHE A 306 -23.35 5.89 -0.74
C PHE A 306 -22.67 6.62 -1.91
N ILE A 307 -23.01 6.30 -3.16
CA ILE A 307 -22.47 7.03 -4.32
C ILE A 307 -22.71 8.55 -4.21
N PRO A 308 -23.88 9.05 -3.79
CA PRO A 308 -24.11 10.50 -3.64
C PRO A 308 -23.20 11.18 -2.62
N SER A 309 -22.67 10.43 -1.65
CA SER A 309 -21.72 10.91 -0.64
C SER A 309 -20.29 11.01 -1.18
N LEU A 310 -19.93 10.34 -2.28
CA LEU A 310 -18.59 10.43 -2.85
C LEU A 310 -18.31 11.84 -3.39
N SER A 311 -17.16 12.38 -3.00
CA SER A 311 -16.58 13.59 -3.59
C SER A 311 -16.49 13.46 -5.11
N LYS A 312 -16.85 14.52 -5.84
CA LYS A 312 -16.79 14.54 -7.30
C LYS A 312 -15.41 14.90 -7.82
N LEU A 313 -14.50 15.24 -6.91
CA LEU A 313 -13.13 15.60 -7.24
C LEU A 313 -12.35 14.37 -7.71
N LYS A 314 -11.47 14.60 -8.69
CA LYS A 314 -10.51 13.59 -9.14
C LYS A 314 -9.42 13.42 -8.08
N SER A 315 -8.69 12.30 -8.10
CA SER A 315 -7.58 12.13 -7.16
C SER A 315 -6.40 13.07 -7.46
N PRO A 316 -5.52 13.35 -6.47
CA PRO A 316 -4.43 14.32 -6.58
C PRO A 316 -3.56 14.18 -7.83
N HIS A 317 -3.16 12.94 -8.19
CA HIS A 317 -2.31 12.74 -9.35
C HIS A 317 -3.01 13.05 -10.68
N LEU A 318 -4.33 12.89 -10.77
CA LEU A 318 -5.10 13.24 -11.96
C LEU A 318 -5.29 14.75 -12.07
N ILE A 319 -5.56 15.42 -10.94
CA ILE A 319 -5.70 16.88 -10.88
C ILE A 319 -4.40 17.55 -11.31
N LEU A 320 -3.28 17.18 -10.69
CA LEU A 320 -1.97 17.74 -11.02
C LEU A 320 -1.60 17.48 -12.48
N SER A 321 -1.83 16.25 -12.95
CA SER A 321 -1.60 15.89 -14.35
C SER A 321 -2.40 16.73 -15.33
N GLY A 322 -3.68 16.96 -15.05
CA GLY A 322 -4.53 17.80 -15.90
C GLY A 322 -4.00 19.23 -15.97
N ALA A 323 -3.57 19.79 -14.84
CA ALA A 323 -2.97 21.12 -14.79
C ALA A 323 -1.66 21.19 -15.58
N ILE A 324 -0.76 20.21 -15.41
CA ILE A 324 0.51 20.14 -16.15
C ILE A 324 0.27 20.04 -17.66
N LYS A 325 -0.61 19.13 -18.13
CA LYS A 325 -0.88 19.00 -19.57
C LYS A 325 -1.47 20.29 -20.13
N ASN A 326 -2.42 20.89 -19.44
CA ASN A 326 -3.04 22.14 -19.86
C ASN A 326 -2.00 23.27 -20.00
N PHE A 327 -1.09 23.39 -19.03
CA PHE A 327 0.02 24.33 -19.10
C PHE A 327 0.91 24.08 -20.32
N LEU A 328 1.37 22.85 -20.51
CA LEU A 328 2.30 22.49 -21.57
C LEU A 328 1.70 22.70 -22.97
N VAL A 329 0.40 22.45 -23.12
CA VAL A 329 -0.31 22.69 -24.38
C VAL A 329 -0.52 24.19 -24.63
N ASN A 330 -1.03 24.94 -23.66
CA ASN A 330 -1.45 26.32 -23.90
C ASN A 330 -0.28 27.31 -23.85
N GLU A 331 0.57 27.20 -22.83
CA GLU A 331 1.65 28.17 -22.61
C GLU A 331 2.92 27.78 -23.37
N ARG A 332 3.27 26.48 -23.37
CA ARG A 332 4.46 25.99 -24.11
C ARG A 332 4.17 25.57 -25.55
N ARG A 333 2.91 25.62 -25.99
CA ARG A 333 2.47 25.30 -27.36
C ARG A 333 2.92 23.91 -27.83
N LEU A 334 3.00 22.96 -26.90
CA LEU A 334 3.40 21.59 -27.18
C LEU A 334 2.20 20.78 -27.70
N SER A 335 2.45 19.81 -28.58
CA SER A 335 1.42 18.90 -29.05
C SER A 335 0.98 17.95 -27.93
N ALA A 336 -0.32 17.90 -27.65
CA ALA A 336 -0.89 17.07 -26.59
C ALA A 336 -0.57 15.57 -26.77
N GLU A 337 -0.44 15.10 -28.01
CA GLU A 337 -0.09 13.71 -28.36
C GLU A 337 1.35 13.35 -28.01
N LYS A 338 2.21 14.36 -27.84
CA LYS A 338 3.63 14.20 -27.49
C LYS A 338 3.89 14.39 -26.00
N ILE A 339 2.88 14.72 -25.19
CA ILE A 339 3.01 14.90 -23.74
C ILE A 339 2.58 13.63 -23.01
N PHE A 340 3.53 13.01 -22.32
CA PHE A 340 3.31 11.81 -21.53
C PHE A 340 3.56 12.08 -20.05
N ILE A 341 2.57 11.85 -19.20
CA ILE A 341 2.71 11.91 -17.75
C ILE A 341 2.78 10.50 -17.16
N VAL A 342 3.88 10.24 -16.45
CA VAL A 342 4.13 9.02 -15.70
C VAL A 342 3.97 9.29 -14.21
N SER A 343 2.98 8.64 -13.60
CA SER A 343 2.72 8.73 -12.16
C SER A 343 3.31 7.52 -11.44
N ILE A 344 4.16 7.74 -10.43
CA ILE A 344 4.68 6.68 -9.59
C ILE A 344 3.90 6.65 -8.27
N ALA A 345 3.28 5.52 -7.96
CA ALA A 345 2.37 5.39 -6.81
C ALA A 345 2.49 4.04 -6.09
N PRO A 346 2.24 3.99 -4.78
CA PRO A 346 2.23 2.76 -3.99
C PRO A 346 1.00 1.87 -4.16
N CYS A 347 0.29 2.00 -5.28
CA CYS A 347 -1.04 1.44 -5.45
C CYS A 347 -1.22 0.82 -6.83
N THR A 348 -1.66 -0.43 -6.88
CA THR A 348 -2.06 -1.10 -8.12
C THR A 348 -3.34 -0.51 -8.71
N ALA A 349 -4.27 -0.05 -7.87
CA ALA A 349 -5.54 0.51 -8.32
C ALA A 349 -5.39 1.83 -9.10
N LYS A 350 -4.26 2.53 -8.97
CA LYS A 350 -3.95 3.69 -9.82
C LYS A 350 -3.82 3.32 -11.29
N LYS A 351 -3.39 2.09 -11.63
CA LYS A 351 -3.42 1.59 -13.01
C LYS A 351 -4.83 1.43 -13.57
N TYR A 352 -5.79 1.09 -12.71
CA TYR A 352 -7.20 1.07 -13.07
C TYR A 352 -7.76 2.50 -13.22
N GLU A 353 -7.45 3.38 -12.28
CA GLU A 353 -7.98 4.75 -12.27
C GLU A 353 -7.62 5.53 -13.54
N ILE A 354 -6.39 5.43 -14.03
CA ILE A 354 -5.97 6.14 -15.24
C ILE A 354 -6.69 5.65 -16.50
N GLY A 355 -7.30 4.46 -16.47
CA GLY A 355 -8.09 3.91 -17.56
C GLY A 355 -9.55 4.39 -17.59
N LEU A 356 -10.03 5.05 -16.53
CA LEU A 356 -11.43 5.49 -16.43
C LEU A 356 -11.77 6.61 -17.42
N PRO A 357 -13.00 6.67 -17.95
CA PRO A 357 -13.44 7.83 -18.75
C PRO A 357 -13.29 9.16 -17.99
N SER A 358 -13.57 9.16 -16.68
CA SER A 358 -13.41 10.33 -15.80
C SER A 358 -11.96 10.78 -15.60
N SER A 359 -10.96 9.94 -15.93
CA SER A 359 -9.54 10.31 -15.87
C SER A 359 -9.13 11.24 -17.01
N ARG A 360 -9.99 11.43 -18.02
CA ARG A 360 -9.72 12.24 -19.20
C ARG A 360 -10.13 13.71 -18.99
N VAL A 361 -9.46 14.60 -19.72
CA VAL A 361 -9.80 16.01 -19.87
C VAL A 361 -9.86 16.24 -21.38
N GLU A 362 -11.02 16.68 -21.89
CA GLU A 362 -11.24 16.89 -23.33
C GLU A 362 -10.90 15.65 -24.18
N GLY A 363 -11.21 14.46 -23.67
CA GLY A 363 -10.92 13.17 -24.34
C GLY A 363 -9.48 12.67 -24.18
N ILE A 364 -8.55 13.50 -23.70
CA ILE A 364 -7.14 13.16 -23.49
C ILE A 364 -6.91 12.63 -22.08
N LYS A 365 -6.14 11.55 -21.93
CA LYS A 365 -5.79 11.01 -20.60
C LYS A 365 -4.99 12.03 -19.81
N SER A 366 -5.34 12.29 -18.54
CA SER A 366 -4.51 13.13 -17.67
C SER A 366 -3.20 12.45 -17.31
N VAL A 367 -3.23 11.16 -16.96
CA VAL A 367 -2.04 10.34 -16.69
C VAL A 367 -1.97 9.23 -17.74
N ASP A 368 -0.82 9.06 -18.37
CA ASP A 368 -0.63 8.08 -19.45
C ASP A 368 -0.19 6.73 -18.90
N TYR A 369 0.71 6.74 -17.92
CA TYR A 369 1.24 5.53 -17.29
C TYR A 369 1.28 5.67 -15.77
N SER A 370 0.96 4.57 -15.07
CA SER A 370 1.13 4.46 -13.63
C SER A 370 2.12 3.35 -13.32
N LEU A 371 3.24 3.71 -12.68
CA LEU A 371 4.25 2.78 -12.18
C LEU A 371 4.02 2.53 -10.69
N THR A 372 4.11 1.27 -10.29
CA THR A 372 4.20 0.88 -8.89
C THR A 372 5.62 1.09 -8.35
N ILE A 373 5.76 0.94 -7.04
CA ILE A 373 7.05 0.96 -6.32
C ILE A 373 7.91 -0.25 -6.73
N ASN A 374 7.28 -1.40 -6.94
CA ASN A 374 7.94 -2.60 -7.47
C ASN A 374 8.56 -2.34 -8.85
N GLU A 375 7.82 -1.69 -9.75
CA GLU A 375 8.32 -1.33 -11.08
C GLU A 375 9.41 -0.26 -11.02
N LEU A 376 9.24 0.77 -10.18
CA LEU A 376 10.28 1.77 -9.97
C LEU A 376 11.57 1.11 -9.47
N TYR A 377 11.46 0.19 -8.52
CA TYR A 377 12.61 -0.52 -7.99
C TYR A 377 13.37 -1.31 -9.06
N ASP A 378 12.64 -2.04 -9.91
CA ASP A 378 13.25 -2.75 -11.04
C ASP A 378 13.96 -1.79 -12.00
N PHE A 379 13.36 -0.62 -12.24
CA PHE A 379 13.96 0.44 -13.07
C PHE A 379 15.27 0.96 -12.46
N LEU A 380 15.27 1.29 -11.17
CA LEU A 380 16.45 1.77 -10.45
C LEU A 380 17.60 0.76 -10.52
N ARG A 381 17.30 -0.53 -10.29
CA ARG A 381 18.30 -1.61 -10.38
C ARG A 381 18.84 -1.78 -11.79
N LYS A 382 17.96 -1.82 -12.79
CA LYS A 382 18.34 -1.94 -14.20
C LYS A 382 19.28 -0.81 -14.62
N LYS A 383 19.05 0.40 -14.10
CA LYS A 383 19.86 1.59 -14.37
C LYS A 383 21.05 1.80 -13.43
N LYS A 384 21.27 0.89 -12.47
CA LYS A 384 22.34 0.97 -11.46
C LYS A 384 22.37 2.33 -10.75
N PHE A 385 21.19 2.80 -10.35
CA PHE A 385 21.04 4.08 -9.66
C PHE A 385 21.92 4.15 -8.39
N ASN A 386 22.54 5.31 -8.17
CA ASN A 386 23.31 5.63 -6.96
C ASN A 386 23.04 7.08 -6.56
N SER A 387 22.55 7.28 -5.34
CA SER A 387 22.16 8.60 -4.81
C SER A 387 23.32 9.54 -4.55
N LYS A 388 24.55 9.03 -4.35
CA LYS A 388 25.73 9.84 -3.99
C LYS A 388 26.23 10.79 -5.08
N HIS A 389 25.64 10.77 -6.28
CA HIS A 389 26.19 11.44 -7.46
C HIS A 389 25.27 12.49 -8.12
N LEU A 390 24.19 12.94 -7.47
CA LEU A 390 23.12 13.68 -8.17
C LEU A 390 22.75 15.04 -7.53
N SER A 391 23.71 15.73 -6.94
CA SER A 391 23.55 17.06 -6.33
C SER A 391 23.85 18.21 -7.31
N GLN A 392 23.11 18.30 -8.43
CA GLN A 392 23.10 19.52 -9.24
C GLN A 392 21.67 19.92 -9.56
N GLY A 393 21.24 21.05 -9.01
CA GLY A 393 19.88 21.58 -9.14
C GLY A 393 19.54 21.91 -10.59
N ARG A 394 18.77 21.02 -11.24
CA ARG A 394 18.20 21.29 -12.56
C ARG A 394 16.92 22.11 -12.43
N LYS A 395 16.71 23.07 -13.34
CA LYS A 395 15.58 24.02 -13.35
C LYS A 395 14.17 23.39 -13.53
N ASN A 396 14.06 22.06 -13.61
CA ASN A 396 12.81 21.35 -13.94
C ASN A 396 12.35 20.37 -12.85
N ILE A 397 12.74 20.62 -11.61
CA ILE A 397 12.36 19.84 -10.43
C ILE A 397 11.44 20.70 -9.57
N TYR A 398 10.23 20.22 -9.33
CA TYR A 398 9.19 20.91 -8.57
C TYR A 398 8.79 20.05 -7.37
N ILE A 399 9.43 20.28 -6.24
CA ILE A 399 9.21 19.56 -4.98
C ILE A 399 8.89 20.57 -3.89
N LYS A 400 7.94 20.26 -3.01
CA LYS A 400 7.62 21.14 -1.87
C LYS A 400 8.70 21.05 -0.79
N GLU A 401 9.03 22.20 -0.20
CA GLU A 401 10.00 22.30 0.90
C GLU A 401 9.43 21.80 2.24
N SER A 402 8.12 21.54 2.29
CA SER A 402 7.27 21.57 3.49
C SER A 402 6.75 20.22 3.95
N HIS A 403 7.42 19.13 3.62
CA HIS A 403 6.89 17.83 3.97
C HIS A 403 7.10 17.59 5.46
N SER A 404 6.00 17.46 6.20
CA SER A 404 6.03 16.54 7.33
C SER A 404 6.16 15.13 6.71
N TYR A 405 7.42 14.71 6.51
CA TYR A 405 7.79 13.40 5.95
C TYR A 405 7.26 12.21 6.77
N ASP A 406 6.55 12.49 7.87
CA ASP A 406 6.09 11.51 8.84
C ASP A 406 4.61 11.17 8.85
N SER A 407 3.72 11.98 8.29
CA SER A 407 2.28 11.71 8.42
C SER A 407 1.80 10.67 7.39
N ASN A 408 1.14 9.63 7.89
CA ASN A 408 0.19 8.85 7.09
C ASN A 408 -0.72 9.86 6.37
N GLU A 409 -0.88 9.77 5.05
CA GLU A 409 -1.59 10.74 4.19
C GLU A 409 -2.98 11.09 4.73
N GLN A 410 -3.09 12.00 5.69
CA GLN A 410 -4.36 12.57 6.13
C GLN A 410 -4.61 13.78 5.25
N ILE A 411 -4.97 13.50 4.00
CA ILE A 411 -5.14 14.52 2.96
C ILE A 411 -6.18 15.53 3.43
N VAL A 412 -7.28 15.05 4.02
CA VAL A 412 -8.36 15.92 4.49
C VAL A 412 -7.92 16.80 5.66
N MET A 413 -7.16 16.27 6.61
CA MET A 413 -6.68 17.06 7.76
C MET A 413 -5.73 18.17 7.35
N SER A 414 -4.81 17.88 6.43
CA SER A 414 -3.89 18.89 5.91
C SER A 414 -4.68 20.07 5.31
N GLY A 415 -5.66 19.79 4.45
CA GLY A 415 -6.45 20.87 3.86
C GLY A 415 -7.42 21.56 4.82
N LEU A 416 -7.99 20.85 5.80
CA LEU A 416 -8.82 21.50 6.83
C LEU A 416 -7.99 22.44 7.72
N SER A 417 -6.75 22.07 8.03
CA SER A 417 -5.79 22.95 8.71
C SER A 417 -5.48 24.19 7.87
N SER A 418 -5.21 24.02 6.57
CA SER A 418 -4.98 25.13 5.64
C SER A 418 -6.16 26.10 5.57
N LEU A 419 -7.38 25.58 5.48
CA LEU A 419 -8.59 26.39 5.44
C LEU A 419 -8.82 27.14 6.75
N TYR A 420 -8.65 26.46 7.88
CA TYR A 420 -8.83 27.06 9.19
C TYR A 420 -8.01 28.34 9.28
N SER A 421 -6.72 28.30 8.94
CA SER A 421 -5.90 29.50 9.04
C SER A 421 -6.14 30.51 7.93
N HIS A 422 -6.55 30.09 6.73
CA HIS A 422 -6.99 31.04 5.70
C HIS A 422 -8.24 31.83 6.15
N LEU A 423 -9.23 31.17 6.75
CA LEU A 423 -10.48 31.79 7.16
C LEU A 423 -10.37 32.58 8.46
N THR A 424 -9.55 32.13 9.40
CA THR A 424 -9.43 32.72 10.75
C THR A 424 -8.23 33.65 10.89
N GLY A 425 -7.25 33.57 9.98
CA GLY A 425 -5.95 34.22 10.13
C GLY A 425 -5.07 33.59 11.23
N GLN A 426 -5.51 32.48 11.83
CA GLN A 426 -4.83 31.81 12.95
C GLN A 426 -4.43 30.41 12.59
N GLU A 427 -3.28 30.00 13.07
CA GLU A 427 -2.81 28.64 12.90
C GLU A 427 -3.61 27.62 13.71
N LEU A 428 -4.03 26.52 13.05
CA LEU A 428 -4.71 25.42 13.73
C LEU A 428 -3.72 24.67 14.61
N SER A 429 -3.92 24.71 15.93
CA SER A 429 -3.07 24.04 16.90
C SER A 429 -3.90 23.22 17.90
N GLY A 430 -3.32 22.15 18.44
CA GLY A 430 -3.95 21.36 19.50
C GLY A 430 -5.10 20.44 19.05
N LEU A 431 -5.08 19.94 17.81
CA LEU A 431 -6.05 18.95 17.36
C LEU A 431 -5.91 17.63 18.13
N GLU A 432 -7.00 17.19 18.74
CA GLU A 432 -7.09 15.89 19.40
C GLU A 432 -7.66 14.86 18.42
N PHE A 433 -6.93 13.77 18.20
CA PHE A 433 -7.42 12.60 17.48
C PHE A 433 -7.85 11.53 18.46
N LYS A 434 -9.09 11.07 18.33
CA LYS A 434 -9.66 10.03 19.17
C LYS A 434 -9.85 8.77 18.37
N ARG A 435 -9.62 7.62 19.00
CA ARG A 435 -10.03 6.34 18.41
C ARG A 435 -11.56 6.30 18.36
N ILE A 436 -12.11 5.81 17.26
CA ILE A 436 -13.54 5.53 17.19
C ILE A 436 -13.78 4.23 17.97
N GLY A 437 -14.60 4.30 19.02
CA GLY A 437 -14.87 3.17 19.92
C GLY A 437 -15.29 1.92 19.15
N GLY A 438 -14.61 0.79 19.41
CA GLY A 438 -14.89 -0.50 18.74
C GLY A 438 -14.33 -0.65 17.32
N ILE A 439 -13.57 0.33 16.82
CA ILE A 439 -12.96 0.31 15.48
C ILE A 439 -11.44 0.49 15.59
N GLU A 440 -10.71 -0.64 15.48
CA GLU A 440 -9.27 -0.73 15.76
C GLU A 440 -8.39 0.20 14.91
N SER A 441 -8.77 0.46 13.66
CA SER A 441 -8.00 1.28 12.72
C SER A 441 -8.83 2.43 12.14
N ALA A 442 -9.48 3.17 13.03
CA ALA A 442 -10.15 4.43 12.68
C ALA A 442 -9.97 5.49 13.77
N ILE A 443 -9.86 6.73 13.32
CA ILE A 443 -9.74 7.90 14.19
C ILE A 443 -10.78 8.93 13.81
N GLU A 444 -11.18 9.76 14.77
CA GLU A 444 -12.03 10.92 14.55
C GLU A 444 -11.43 12.17 15.17
N THR A 445 -11.81 13.32 14.62
CA THR A 445 -11.49 14.62 15.19
C THR A 445 -12.59 15.62 14.82
N SER A 446 -12.54 16.81 15.40
CA SER A 446 -13.51 17.87 15.15
C SER A 446 -12.82 19.22 15.08
N ILE A 447 -13.22 20.02 14.11
CA ILE A 447 -12.67 21.36 13.87
C ILE A 447 -13.82 22.35 13.88
N ASN A 448 -13.68 23.44 14.64
CA ASN A 448 -14.63 24.54 14.61
C ASN A 448 -14.10 25.65 13.69
N ILE A 449 -14.83 25.95 12.63
CA ILE A 449 -14.51 27.02 11.68
C ILE A 449 -15.63 28.06 11.73
N LYS A 450 -15.36 29.20 12.37
CA LYS A 450 -16.32 30.32 12.50
C LYS A 450 -17.71 29.88 13.02
N GLY A 451 -17.75 28.99 14.00
CA GLY A 451 -18.98 28.48 14.61
C GLY A 451 -19.57 27.24 13.94
N ARG A 452 -19.02 26.79 12.80
CA ARG A 452 -19.41 25.52 12.16
C ARG A 452 -18.47 24.40 12.62
N VAL A 453 -19.01 23.40 13.28
CA VAL A 453 -18.26 22.20 13.70
C VAL A 453 -18.25 21.19 12.56
N ILE A 454 -17.06 20.81 12.11
CA ILE A 454 -16.82 19.77 11.12
C ILE A 454 -16.24 18.57 11.86
N LYS A 455 -17.03 17.49 11.97
CA LYS A 455 -16.55 16.22 12.51
C LYS A 455 -16.05 15.33 11.38
N LEU A 456 -14.79 14.90 11.48
CA LEU A 456 -14.11 14.05 10.51
C LEU A 456 -13.91 12.66 11.09
N ALA A 457 -14.15 11.64 10.27
CA ALA A 457 -13.69 10.27 10.49
C ALA A 457 -12.63 9.89 9.45
N ILE A 458 -11.62 9.13 9.87
CA ILE A 458 -10.58 8.58 9.00
C ILE A 458 -10.51 7.07 9.22
N ALA A 459 -10.67 6.30 8.14
CA ALA A 459 -10.60 4.85 8.15
C ALA A 459 -9.36 4.34 7.39
N TYR A 460 -8.52 3.61 8.11
CA TYR A 460 -7.39 2.88 7.53
C TYR A 460 -7.79 1.42 7.30
N GLY A 461 -8.22 1.11 6.07
CA GLY A 461 -8.69 -0.20 5.67
C GLY A 461 -10.22 -0.28 5.52
N LEU A 462 -10.68 -1.07 4.55
CA LEU A 462 -12.11 -1.28 4.30
C LEU A 462 -12.86 -1.97 5.45
N GLU A 463 -12.16 -2.72 6.30
CA GLU A 463 -12.75 -3.29 7.51
C GLU A 463 -13.28 -2.20 8.45
N SER A 464 -12.46 -1.18 8.71
CA SER A 464 -12.86 -0.01 9.50
C SER A 464 -13.90 0.82 8.77
N ALA A 465 -13.71 1.07 7.46
CA ALA A 465 -14.61 1.89 6.68
C ALA A 465 -16.05 1.36 6.70
N ARG A 466 -16.24 0.04 6.56
CA ARG A 466 -17.57 -0.60 6.63
C ARG A 466 -18.26 -0.33 7.96
N LYS A 467 -17.54 -0.46 9.08
CA LYS A 467 -18.11 -0.17 10.41
C LYS A 467 -18.55 1.30 10.54
N ILE A 468 -17.82 2.23 9.92
CA ILE A 468 -18.20 3.65 9.90
C ILE A 468 -19.41 3.88 8.97
N LEU A 469 -19.49 3.20 7.83
CA LEU A 469 -20.68 3.23 6.98
C LEU A 469 -21.92 2.75 7.75
N ASP A 470 -21.81 1.69 8.55
CA ASP A 470 -22.92 1.18 9.37
C ASP A 470 -23.36 2.19 10.47
N ILE A 471 -22.45 3.07 10.91
CA ILE A 471 -22.79 4.22 11.77
C ILE A 471 -23.56 5.26 10.96
N LEU A 472 -23.06 5.61 9.77
CA LEU A 472 -23.66 6.63 8.90
C LEU A 472 -25.03 6.23 8.32
N GLU A 473 -25.31 4.93 8.18
CA GLU A 473 -26.67 4.45 7.84
C GLU A 473 -27.69 4.76 8.94
N LYS A 474 -27.25 4.73 10.21
CA LYS A 474 -28.12 4.98 11.37
C LYS A 474 -28.20 6.47 11.71
N ASP A 475 -27.08 7.16 11.55
CA ASP A 475 -26.94 8.60 11.76
C ASP A 475 -26.09 9.23 10.64
N PRO A 476 -26.73 9.70 9.55
CA PRO A 476 -26.04 10.35 8.43
C PRO A 476 -25.26 11.62 8.81
N LEU A 477 -25.52 12.18 10.00
CA LEU A 477 -24.88 13.38 10.53
C LEU A 477 -23.78 13.09 11.55
N ALA A 478 -23.51 11.81 11.85
CA ALA A 478 -22.45 11.40 12.77
C ALA A 478 -21.08 11.97 12.39
N TYR A 479 -20.86 12.21 11.09
CA TYR A 479 -19.69 12.87 10.53
C TYR A 479 -20.09 13.77 9.36
N GLN A 480 -19.30 14.81 9.10
CA GLN A 480 -19.44 15.69 7.93
C GLN A 480 -18.49 15.29 6.80
N CYS A 481 -17.38 14.65 7.15
CA CYS A 481 -16.46 14.09 6.19
C CYS A 481 -15.93 12.73 6.65
N LEU A 482 -15.76 11.81 5.70
CA LEU A 482 -15.15 10.51 5.89
C LEU A 482 -13.99 10.34 4.89
N GLU A 483 -12.77 10.25 5.42
CA GLU A 483 -11.58 9.89 4.65
C GLU A 483 -11.34 8.38 4.72
N VAL A 484 -11.23 7.72 3.56
CA VAL A 484 -11.00 6.27 3.51
C VAL A 484 -9.81 5.93 2.63
N MET A 485 -8.88 5.17 3.21
CA MET A 485 -7.88 4.43 2.46
C MET A 485 -8.24 2.94 2.51
N ALA A 486 -8.42 2.31 1.35
CA ALA A 486 -8.85 0.91 1.31
C ALA A 486 -7.84 -0.07 1.94
N CYS A 487 -6.54 0.25 1.85
CA CYS A 487 -5.47 -0.61 2.36
C CYS A 487 -5.30 -0.41 3.88
N PRO A 488 -5.13 -1.48 4.68
CA PRO A 488 -4.80 -1.36 6.11
C PRO A 488 -3.51 -0.56 6.25
N GLY A 489 -3.51 0.51 7.04
CA GLY A 489 -2.37 1.41 7.15
C GLY A 489 -2.12 2.37 5.98
N GLY A 490 -3.14 2.58 5.14
CA GLY A 490 -3.10 3.57 4.08
C GLY A 490 -2.17 3.20 2.93
N CYS A 491 -1.78 4.21 2.15
CA CYS A 491 -0.94 4.05 0.96
C CYS A 491 0.45 3.47 1.25
N LEU A 492 0.95 3.57 2.50
CA LEU A 492 2.21 2.97 2.92
C LEU A 492 2.21 1.43 2.91
N ARG A 493 1.03 0.80 2.93
CA ARG A 493 0.84 -0.66 2.79
C ARG A 493 -0.01 -0.97 1.55
N GLY A 494 -0.01 -0.07 0.57
CA GLY A 494 -0.72 -0.25 -0.69
C GLY A 494 -0.19 -1.43 -1.50
N GLY A 495 -1.05 -2.00 -2.36
CA GLY A 495 -0.70 -3.19 -3.14
C GLY A 495 0.45 -3.03 -4.14
N GLY A 496 0.84 -1.79 -4.44
CA GLY A 496 1.96 -1.48 -5.33
C GLY A 496 3.29 -1.31 -4.61
N GLN A 497 3.35 -1.54 -3.30
CA GLN A 497 4.56 -1.41 -2.48
C GLN A 497 5.53 -2.59 -2.67
N LEU A 498 6.80 -2.38 -2.29
CA LEU A 498 7.74 -3.48 -2.05
C LEU A 498 7.19 -4.36 -0.92
N ILE A 499 7.33 -5.68 -1.07
CA ILE A 499 6.93 -6.59 -0.01
C ILE A 499 7.99 -6.57 1.08
N ARG A 500 7.52 -6.35 2.32
CA ARG A 500 8.38 -6.19 3.49
C ARG A 500 8.64 -7.54 4.15
N PRO A 501 9.83 -7.76 4.73
CA PRO A 501 10.11 -8.91 5.58
C PRO A 501 9.14 -8.96 6.77
N GLU A 502 8.73 -10.17 7.17
CA GLU A 502 7.81 -10.39 8.31
C GLU A 502 8.37 -9.94 9.67
N GLU A 503 9.67 -9.66 9.74
CA GLU A 503 10.41 -9.30 10.95
C GLU A 503 10.15 -7.85 11.39
N ILE A 504 9.47 -7.04 10.57
CA ILE A 504 9.12 -5.65 10.90
C ILE A 504 7.65 -5.57 11.31
N ASN A 505 7.40 -5.58 12.62
CA ASN A 505 6.07 -5.56 13.21
C ASN A 505 5.48 -4.13 13.22
N PHE A 506 5.00 -3.66 12.06
CA PHE A 506 4.46 -2.31 11.92
C PHE A 506 3.11 -2.07 12.60
N ASN A 507 2.43 -3.10 13.12
CA ASN A 507 1.15 -2.86 13.83
C ASN A 507 1.37 -2.03 15.10
N ASN A 508 2.56 -2.13 15.73
CA ASN A 508 2.95 -1.22 16.78
C ASN A 508 3.46 0.11 16.21
N ASP A 509 4.29 0.14 15.16
CA ASP A 509 4.91 1.39 14.66
C ASP A 509 3.99 2.36 13.92
N MET A 510 2.95 1.85 13.24
CA MET A 510 2.04 2.68 12.46
C MET A 510 1.15 3.58 13.33
N PHE A 511 0.99 3.16 14.58
CA PHE A 511 0.26 3.84 15.62
C PHE A 511 1.21 4.40 16.69
N SER A 512 2.33 3.76 17.02
CA SER A 512 3.27 4.25 18.05
C SER A 512 3.91 5.58 17.69
N GLY A 513 4.08 5.90 16.40
CA GLY A 513 4.42 7.26 15.96
C GLY A 513 3.38 8.33 16.30
N PHE A 514 2.16 7.92 16.69
CA PHE A 514 1.11 8.77 17.29
C PHE A 514 0.97 8.59 18.82
N TYR A 515 1.60 7.55 19.40
CA TYR A 515 1.40 7.13 20.79
C TYR A 515 2.68 7.13 21.64
N ASP A 516 3.73 7.87 21.24
CA ASP A 516 4.77 8.23 22.21
C ASP A 516 4.25 9.37 23.09
N ASP A 517 4.36 9.17 24.40
CA ASP A 517 3.77 10.00 25.45
C ASP A 517 3.95 11.51 25.21
N ASN A 518 2.84 12.25 25.35
CA ASN A 518 2.68 13.71 25.29
C ASN A 518 2.69 14.36 23.88
N GLN A 519 1.49 14.76 23.45
CA GLN A 519 1.22 15.85 22.50
C GLN A 519 1.98 15.78 21.16
N THR A 520 1.44 15.06 20.18
CA THR A 520 1.77 15.34 18.78
C THR A 520 1.08 16.64 18.36
N LYS A 521 1.73 17.78 18.60
CA LYS A 521 1.37 19.05 17.95
C LYS A 521 1.67 18.89 16.47
N ILE A 522 0.63 18.81 15.64
CA ILE A 522 0.78 19.15 14.22
C ILE A 522 1.12 20.63 14.20
N ASN A 523 2.39 20.97 14.03
CA ASN A 523 2.81 22.35 13.83
C ASN A 523 2.24 22.80 12.49
N SER A 524 1.30 23.71 12.58
CA SER A 524 0.98 24.69 11.58
C SER A 524 2.25 25.43 11.17
N PHE A 525 2.85 25.00 10.09
CA PHE A 525 3.54 25.88 9.16
C PHE A 525 2.84 25.64 7.82
N PHE A 526 2.97 26.54 6.85
CA PHE A 526 2.55 26.34 5.45
C PHE A 526 1.16 26.81 5.05
N ILE A 527 0.89 28.11 5.15
CA ILE A 527 -0.31 28.68 4.51
C ILE A 527 0.00 29.91 3.66
N GLN A 528 0.95 30.76 4.06
CA GLN A 528 1.49 31.76 3.14
C GLN A 528 2.20 31.11 1.95
N ASP A 529 2.88 29.98 2.16
CA ASP A 529 3.47 29.22 1.06
C ASP A 529 2.45 28.50 0.18
N ILE A 530 1.26 28.12 0.65
CA ILE A 530 0.25 27.43 -0.21
C ILE A 530 -0.43 28.43 -1.15
N VAL A 531 -0.74 29.64 -0.66
CA VAL A 531 -1.28 30.73 -1.51
C VAL A 531 -0.19 31.33 -2.40
N ASN A 532 1.03 31.47 -1.88
CA ASN A 532 2.20 31.84 -2.69
C ASN A 532 2.63 30.71 -3.62
N GLN A 533 2.31 29.43 -3.35
CA GLN A 533 2.58 28.30 -4.24
C GLN A 533 1.48 28.10 -5.28
N ALA A 534 0.24 28.46 -5.03
CA ALA A 534 -0.78 28.59 -6.06
C ALA A 534 -0.45 29.76 -7.01
N LYS A 535 0.08 30.87 -6.46
CA LYS A 535 0.74 31.93 -7.23
C LYS A 535 2.03 31.44 -7.89
N ASN A 536 2.84 30.60 -7.25
CA ASN A 536 4.04 30.02 -7.86
C ASN A 536 3.68 28.98 -8.90
N ILE A 537 2.55 28.27 -8.85
CA ILE A 537 2.13 27.38 -9.93
C ILE A 537 1.82 28.24 -11.15
N LYS A 538 1.19 29.41 -10.94
CA LYS A 538 1.04 30.42 -11.99
C LYS A 538 2.39 30.99 -12.45
N GLU A 539 3.33 31.34 -11.56
CA GLU A 539 4.68 31.83 -11.92
C GLU A 539 5.63 30.74 -12.46
N ILE A 540 5.43 29.45 -12.13
CA ILE A 540 6.10 28.25 -12.65
C ILE A 540 5.58 27.93 -14.06
N PHE A 541 4.30 28.27 -14.29
CA PHE A 541 3.66 28.19 -15.59
C PHE A 541 3.74 29.51 -16.39
N GLU A 542 4.18 30.62 -15.80
CA GLU A 542 4.42 31.91 -16.47
C GLU A 542 5.92 32.16 -16.73
N ARG A 543 6.84 31.44 -16.04
CA ARG A 543 8.29 31.33 -16.34
C ARG A 543 8.59 30.19 -17.29
#